data_AF-A0A2S1JRA6-F1
#
_entry.id   AF-A0A2S1JRA6-F1
#
_cell.length_a   1.000
_cell.length_b   1.000
_cell.length_c   1.000
_cell.angle_alpha   90.00
_cell.angle_beta   90.00
_cell.angle_gamma   90.00
#
_symmetry.space_group_name_H-M   'P 1'
#
loop_
_entity.id
_entity.type
_entity.pdbx_description
1 polymer ?
#
loop_
_entity_poly.entity_id
_entity_poly.type
_entity_poly.pdbx_seq_one_letter_code
_entity_poly.pdbx_strand_id
1 'polypeptide(L)'
;MRFFLVLLLLLSVEALSEVEHFHVSSENLGEEVTVRVSLPDTYHHSSSFSYPLLVILDGSTQFNHMASSVHFYSTYAVIPEMIVVGISTQKRLAYFTHTEPKAYAGRSGKADLLTSFLQEELSEILNKKFRIAPYSIISGHSLSGLYTSYLAIHGRSDFDAAISISPSLWWDNSVLVQEYKDNHLSKSERPFRWFLSMASEPNEMPEAFNAMIHALNGEPRPKLYFSHAEFPDETHDSTPLIGNAKGLQAIFSGWNAVPEVDVMPLIELKEFYKSKVDEYGFLFPLSVHQYNVYGLKAAYEGKPDWGVEILEQGTKDFPNSEILWDSLATAYRLNSKLKNAMDASERSLKLAEETDSIFINEIKAQNIQLRALQ
;
A
#
# COMPACT_ATOMS: atom_id res chain seq x y z
N MET A 1 -47.47 -42.42 -0.45
CA MET A 1 -46.93 -41.09 -0.14
C MET A 1 -45.42 -41.15 -0.18
N ARG A 2 -44.78 -40.61 -1.22
CA ARG A 2 -43.32 -40.45 -1.29
C ARG A 2 -43.01 -39.00 -0.89
N PHE A 3 -42.37 -38.81 0.26
CA PHE A 3 -41.82 -37.51 0.65
C PHE A 3 -40.56 -37.25 -0.17
N PHE A 4 -40.56 -36.19 -0.97
CA PHE A 4 -39.36 -35.65 -1.60
C PHE A 4 -38.73 -34.66 -0.61
N LEU A 5 -37.55 -35.00 -0.09
CA LEU A 5 -36.73 -34.10 0.70
C LEU A 5 -35.94 -33.22 -0.29
N VAL A 6 -36.30 -31.95 -0.42
CA VAL A 6 -35.52 -30.98 -1.18
C VAL A 6 -34.45 -30.43 -0.25
N LEU A 7 -33.21 -30.84 -0.47
CA LEU A 7 -32.04 -30.29 0.21
C LEU A 7 -31.68 -28.97 -0.46
N LEU A 8 -32.07 -27.84 0.14
CA LEU A 8 -31.59 -26.51 -0.24
C LEU A 8 -30.16 -26.34 0.29
N LEU A 9 -29.18 -26.50 -0.59
CA LEU A 9 -27.82 -26.03 -0.38
C LEU A 9 -27.82 -24.50 -0.52
N LEU A 10 -27.84 -23.81 0.62
CA LEU A 10 -27.50 -22.39 0.68
C LEU A 10 -25.98 -22.28 0.58
N LEU A 11 -25.48 -21.98 -0.61
CA LEU A 11 -24.12 -21.46 -0.79
C LEU A 11 -24.18 -19.98 -0.42
N SER A 12 -23.87 -19.64 0.83
CA SER A 12 -23.50 -18.28 1.19
C SER A 12 -22.09 -18.03 0.66
N VAL A 13 -21.97 -17.20 -0.38
CA VAL A 13 -20.69 -16.58 -0.71
C VAL A 13 -20.48 -15.51 0.33
N GLU A 14 -19.61 -15.77 1.30
CA GLU A 14 -19.18 -14.75 2.26
C GLU A 14 -18.29 -13.76 1.50
N ALA A 15 -18.83 -12.60 1.14
CA ALA A 15 -18.04 -11.45 0.68
C ALA A 15 -17.39 -10.78 1.90
N LEU A 16 -16.41 -11.46 2.50
CA LEU A 16 -15.45 -10.83 3.40
C LEU A 16 -14.26 -10.38 2.56
N SER A 17 -13.64 -9.26 2.94
CA SER A 17 -12.29 -8.86 2.49
C SER A 17 -11.37 -10.08 2.60
N GLU A 18 -11.15 -10.77 1.48
CA GLU A 18 -10.57 -12.11 1.49
C GLU A 18 -9.06 -11.96 1.68
N VAL A 19 -8.61 -12.13 2.91
CA VAL A 19 -7.19 -12.33 3.16
C VAL A 19 -6.83 -13.71 2.63
N GLU A 20 -6.22 -13.77 1.45
CA GLU A 20 -5.69 -15.03 0.93
C GLU A 20 -4.45 -15.44 1.74
N HIS A 21 -4.32 -16.74 1.99
CA HIS A 21 -3.16 -17.32 2.67
C HIS A 21 -2.69 -18.57 1.93
N PHE A 22 -1.40 -18.63 1.62
CA PHE A 22 -0.78 -19.79 1.00
C PHE A 22 0.69 -19.93 1.41
N HIS A 23 1.28 -21.09 1.11
CA HIS A 23 2.70 -21.37 1.34
C HIS A 23 3.46 -21.38 0.02
N VAL A 24 4.70 -20.90 0.05
CA VAL A 24 5.66 -21.00 -1.05
C VAL A 24 6.80 -21.89 -0.58
N SER A 25 6.98 -23.02 -1.24
CA SER A 25 8.18 -23.85 -1.06
C SER A 25 9.33 -23.19 -1.81
N SER A 26 10.26 -22.58 -1.07
CA SER A 26 11.33 -21.77 -1.67
C SER A 26 12.59 -22.59 -1.91
N GLU A 27 13.10 -22.57 -3.14
CA GLU A 27 14.39 -23.18 -3.47
C GLU A 27 15.54 -22.31 -2.96
N ASN A 28 15.44 -20.99 -3.15
CA ASN A 28 16.41 -20.00 -2.69
C ASN A 28 16.61 -20.03 -1.16
N LEU A 29 15.53 -20.21 -0.39
CA LEU A 29 15.61 -20.26 1.08
C LEU A 29 15.79 -21.68 1.63
N GLY A 30 15.38 -22.70 0.88
CA GLY A 30 15.34 -24.09 1.34
C GLY A 30 14.36 -24.29 2.50
N GLU A 31 13.25 -23.55 2.50
CA GLU A 31 12.17 -23.65 3.48
C GLU A 31 10.81 -23.26 2.88
N GLU A 32 9.73 -23.58 3.59
CA GLU A 32 8.40 -23.05 3.26
C GLU A 32 8.20 -21.68 3.90
N VAL A 33 7.80 -20.72 3.06
CA VAL A 33 7.46 -19.35 3.44
C VAL A 33 5.94 -19.21 3.47
N THR A 34 5.41 -18.71 4.58
CA THR A 34 4.00 -18.36 4.68
C THR A 34 3.74 -16.99 4.06
N VAL A 35 2.76 -16.91 3.16
CA VAL A 35 2.36 -15.69 2.46
C VAL A 35 0.89 -15.38 2.78
N ARG A 36 0.64 -14.12 3.14
CA ARG A 36 -0.71 -13.56 3.34
C ARG A 36 -0.90 -12.40 2.39
N VAL A 37 -2.07 -12.28 1.76
CA VAL A 37 -2.37 -11.23 0.78
C VAL A 37 -3.66 -10.53 1.18
N SER A 38 -3.68 -9.20 1.16
CA SER A 38 -4.88 -8.39 1.25
C SER A 38 -5.00 -7.56 -0.02
N LEU A 39 -6.11 -7.73 -0.71
CA LEU A 39 -6.45 -6.96 -1.90
C LEU A 39 -7.21 -5.69 -1.50
N PRO A 40 -7.07 -4.58 -2.25
CA PRO A 40 -7.95 -3.42 -2.10
C PRO A 40 -9.41 -3.83 -2.22
N ASP A 41 -10.31 -3.22 -1.44
CA ASP A 41 -11.76 -3.48 -1.53
C ASP A 41 -12.29 -3.20 -2.95
N THR A 42 -11.60 -2.34 -3.70
CA THR A 42 -11.94 -1.96 -5.08
C THR A 42 -11.35 -2.87 -6.15
N TYR A 43 -10.60 -3.92 -5.78
CA TYR A 43 -9.86 -4.77 -6.71
C TYR A 43 -10.74 -5.28 -7.85
N HIS A 44 -11.97 -5.70 -7.54
CA HIS A 44 -12.91 -6.27 -8.52
C HIS A 44 -13.72 -5.22 -9.31
N HIS A 45 -13.54 -3.93 -9.03
CA HIS A 45 -14.25 -2.86 -9.75
C HIS A 45 -13.74 -2.66 -11.18
N SER A 46 -12.53 -3.16 -11.49
CA SER A 46 -11.94 -3.15 -12.83
C SER A 46 -11.11 -4.41 -13.09
N SER A 47 -11.19 -4.93 -14.31
CA SER A 47 -10.38 -6.07 -14.76
C SER A 47 -9.00 -5.67 -15.31
N SER A 48 -8.78 -4.38 -15.55
CA SER A 48 -7.55 -3.86 -16.18
C SER A 48 -6.71 -2.98 -15.26
N PHE A 49 -7.25 -2.51 -14.14
CA PHE A 49 -6.48 -1.73 -13.17
C PHE A 49 -5.48 -2.62 -12.43
N SER A 50 -4.25 -2.14 -12.31
CA SER A 50 -3.15 -2.81 -11.60
C SER A 50 -2.71 -1.96 -10.42
N TYR A 51 -2.33 -2.61 -9.32
CA TYR A 51 -2.10 -1.98 -8.04
C TYR A 51 -0.63 -2.09 -7.62
N PRO A 52 -0.03 -1.03 -7.04
CA PRO A 52 1.28 -1.14 -6.41
C PRO A 52 1.31 -2.23 -5.34
N LEU A 53 2.50 -2.73 -5.04
CA LEU A 53 2.71 -3.84 -4.11
C LEU A 53 3.40 -3.34 -2.83
N LEU A 54 2.84 -3.66 -1.66
CA LEU A 54 3.52 -3.51 -0.37
C LEU A 54 3.88 -4.89 0.18
N VAL A 55 5.17 -5.19 0.24
CA VAL A 55 5.70 -6.40 0.88
C VAL A 55 6.06 -6.10 2.34
N ILE A 56 5.54 -6.89 3.27
CA ILE A 56 5.75 -6.75 4.71
C ILE A 56 6.52 -7.97 5.22
N LEU A 57 7.71 -7.73 5.76
CA LEU A 57 8.48 -8.73 6.47
C LEU A 57 7.90 -8.96 7.87
N ASP A 58 8.16 -10.12 8.46
CA ASP A 58 7.53 -10.54 9.74
C ASP A 58 5.99 -10.54 9.67
N GLY A 59 5.43 -10.97 8.54
CA GLY A 59 4.00 -10.92 8.24
C GLY A 59 3.07 -11.63 9.24
N SER A 60 3.60 -12.56 10.04
CA SER A 60 2.85 -13.21 11.12
C SER A 60 2.42 -12.23 12.21
N THR A 61 3.17 -11.14 12.42
CA THR A 61 2.86 -10.09 13.41
C THR A 61 2.51 -8.76 12.78
N GLN A 62 3.08 -8.44 11.61
CA GLN A 62 2.98 -7.10 11.02
C GLN A 62 1.84 -6.94 9.99
N PHE A 63 1.32 -8.04 9.43
CA PHE A 63 0.40 -7.96 8.28
C PHE A 63 -0.92 -7.24 8.57
N ASN A 64 -1.60 -7.57 9.68
CA ASN A 64 -2.97 -7.10 9.91
C ASN A 64 -3.04 -5.57 10.04
N HIS A 65 -2.22 -4.99 10.90
CA HIS A 65 -2.25 -3.55 11.15
C HIS A 65 -1.83 -2.77 9.91
N MET A 66 -1.00 -3.37 9.05
CA MET A 66 -0.52 -2.73 7.84
C MET A 66 -1.45 -2.85 6.65
N ALA A 67 -2.13 -3.98 6.47
CA ALA A 67 -3.26 -4.06 5.56
C ALA A 67 -4.35 -3.04 5.95
N SER A 68 -4.72 -2.96 7.23
CA SER A 68 -5.70 -1.98 7.72
C SER A 68 -5.25 -0.52 7.51
N SER A 69 -3.98 -0.21 7.76
CA SER A 69 -3.45 1.14 7.55
C SER A 69 -3.49 1.54 6.08
N VAL A 70 -3.18 0.61 5.18
CA VAL A 70 -3.27 0.84 3.73
C VAL A 70 -4.70 1.14 3.33
N HIS A 71 -5.66 0.26 3.68
CA HIS A 71 -7.08 0.44 3.35
C HIS A 71 -7.64 1.76 3.88
N PHE A 72 -7.29 2.12 5.13
CA PHE A 72 -7.75 3.36 5.73
C PHE A 72 -7.19 4.59 5.01
N TYR A 73 -5.88 4.65 4.78
CA TYR A 73 -5.27 5.82 4.13
C TYR A 73 -5.65 5.95 2.66
N SER A 74 -5.81 4.83 1.94
CA SER A 74 -6.20 4.86 0.53
C SER A 74 -7.64 5.34 0.33
N THR A 75 -8.55 5.03 1.27
CA THR A 75 -9.94 5.53 1.27
C THR A 75 -10.02 7.06 1.15
N TYR A 76 -9.08 7.77 1.77
CA TYR A 76 -9.03 9.23 1.79
C TYR A 76 -8.01 9.82 0.80
N ALA A 77 -7.54 9.03 -0.17
CA ALA A 77 -6.51 9.43 -1.13
C ALA A 77 -5.23 9.98 -0.46
N VAL A 78 -4.90 9.52 0.75
CA VAL A 78 -3.65 9.88 1.46
C VAL A 78 -2.48 9.12 0.86
N ILE A 79 -2.71 7.87 0.44
CA ILE A 79 -1.78 7.00 -0.30
C ILE A 79 -2.54 6.32 -1.45
N PRO A 80 -1.88 5.70 -2.46
CA PRO A 80 -2.58 4.87 -3.43
C PRO A 80 -3.14 3.59 -2.78
N GLU A 81 -4.16 3.02 -3.41
CA GLU A 81 -4.59 1.65 -3.12
C GLU A 81 -3.49 0.66 -3.52
N MET A 82 -3.23 -0.37 -2.70
CA MET A 82 -2.13 -1.30 -2.93
C MET A 82 -2.52 -2.73 -2.57
N ILE A 83 -1.91 -3.70 -3.24
CA ILE A 83 -1.93 -5.09 -2.80
C ILE A 83 -0.92 -5.22 -1.66
N VAL A 84 -1.36 -5.74 -0.52
CA VAL A 84 -0.52 -5.90 0.67
C VAL A 84 -0.16 -7.36 0.85
N VAL A 85 1.13 -7.68 0.88
CA VAL A 85 1.64 -9.05 1.00
C VAL A 85 2.54 -9.19 2.22
N GLY A 86 2.13 -9.97 3.20
CA GLY A 86 2.95 -10.32 4.35
C GLY A 86 3.66 -11.64 4.14
N ILE A 87 4.97 -11.69 4.39
CA ILE A 87 5.75 -12.94 4.34
C ILE A 87 6.31 -13.30 5.71
N SER A 88 6.36 -14.60 6.01
CA SER A 88 6.94 -15.12 7.26
C SER A 88 7.92 -16.25 6.95
N THR A 89 9.19 -16.01 7.26
CA THR A 89 10.29 -16.97 7.13
C THR A 89 10.60 -17.60 8.50
N GLN A 90 11.23 -18.77 8.50
CA GLN A 90 11.54 -19.53 9.72
C GLN A 90 12.88 -19.08 10.32
N LYS A 91 13.83 -18.60 9.50
CA LYS A 91 15.19 -18.23 9.92
C LYS A 91 15.43 -16.73 9.85
N ARG A 92 14.67 -15.98 10.65
CA ARG A 92 14.73 -14.50 10.75
C ARG A 92 16.17 -13.94 10.80
N LEU A 93 17.00 -14.48 11.70
CA LEU A 93 18.39 -14.02 11.88
C LEU A 93 19.22 -14.22 10.61
N ALA A 94 19.04 -15.34 9.91
CA ALA A 94 19.79 -15.67 8.70
C ALA A 94 19.47 -14.68 7.57
N TYR A 95 18.18 -14.50 7.30
CA TYR A 95 17.71 -13.80 6.11
C TYR A 95 17.64 -12.28 6.27
N PHE A 96 17.57 -11.76 7.50
CA PHE A 96 17.47 -10.31 7.73
C PHE A 96 18.80 -9.64 8.09
N THR A 97 19.91 -10.37 8.00
CA THR A 97 21.26 -9.83 8.24
C THR A 97 22.12 -10.04 7.01
N HIS A 98 22.85 -9.00 6.61
CA HIS A 98 23.71 -9.01 5.41
C HIS A 98 25.14 -9.45 5.71
N THR A 99 25.55 -9.44 6.98
CA THR A 99 26.87 -9.93 7.43
C THR A 99 26.80 -11.06 8.44
N GLU A 100 27.94 -11.73 8.62
CA GLU A 100 28.12 -12.85 9.54
C GLU A 100 29.16 -12.55 10.62
N PRO A 101 28.78 -11.85 11.72
CA PRO A 101 29.66 -11.71 12.87
C PRO A 101 30.02 -13.08 13.43
N LYS A 102 31.25 -13.23 13.96
CA LYS A 102 31.75 -14.51 14.51
C LYS A 102 30.81 -15.16 15.54
N ALA A 103 30.08 -14.39 16.33
CA ALA A 103 29.11 -14.88 17.32
C ALA A 103 27.89 -15.61 16.68
N TYR A 104 27.63 -15.35 15.39
CA TYR A 104 26.48 -15.84 14.65
C TYR A 104 26.88 -16.70 13.43
N ALA A 105 28.13 -17.17 13.39
CA ALA A 105 28.63 -18.04 12.32
C ALA A 105 27.68 -19.23 12.03
N GLY A 106 27.39 -19.43 10.75
CA GLY A 106 26.43 -20.39 10.19
C GLY A 106 24.96 -19.99 10.28
N ARG A 107 24.63 -18.87 10.95
CA ARG A 107 23.24 -18.51 11.34
C ARG A 107 22.78 -17.12 10.89
N SER A 108 23.68 -16.28 10.38
CA SER A 108 23.39 -14.91 9.90
C SER A 108 24.01 -14.67 8.52
N GLY A 109 23.85 -13.49 7.93
CA GLY A 109 24.56 -13.09 6.72
C GLY A 109 24.00 -13.64 5.40
N LYS A 110 22.71 -14.00 5.36
CA LYS A 110 22.07 -14.60 4.18
C LYS A 110 20.98 -13.72 3.56
N ALA A 111 21.10 -12.40 3.73
CA ALA A 111 20.19 -11.42 3.11
C ALA A 111 20.05 -11.60 1.60
N ASP A 112 21.12 -11.94 0.88
CA ASP A 112 21.07 -12.13 -0.58
C ASP A 112 20.13 -13.27 -1.00
N LEU A 113 20.01 -14.34 -0.20
CA LEU A 113 19.06 -15.43 -0.49
C LEU A 113 17.60 -14.96 -0.37
N LEU A 114 17.32 -14.09 0.60
CA LEU A 114 16.00 -13.46 0.72
C LEU A 114 15.71 -12.55 -0.45
N THR A 115 16.71 -11.79 -0.90
CA THR A 115 16.59 -10.92 -2.07
C THR A 115 16.24 -11.71 -3.33
N SER A 116 16.92 -12.84 -3.59
CA SER A 116 16.59 -13.74 -4.70
C SER A 116 15.18 -14.35 -4.55
N PHE A 117 14.79 -14.82 -3.36
CA PHE A 117 13.42 -15.29 -3.13
C PHE A 117 12.36 -14.24 -3.49
N LEU A 118 12.54 -13.00 -3.02
CA LEU A 118 11.59 -11.91 -3.25
C LEU A 118 11.46 -11.56 -4.74
N GLN A 119 12.58 -11.51 -5.46
CA GLN A 119 12.64 -11.04 -6.85
C GLN A 119 12.32 -12.12 -7.87
N GLU A 120 12.74 -13.36 -7.61
CA GLU A 120 12.67 -14.43 -8.59
C GLU A 120 11.45 -15.32 -8.35
N GLU A 121 11.21 -15.74 -7.09
CA GLU A 121 10.17 -16.72 -6.78
C GLU A 121 8.84 -16.04 -6.41
N LEU A 122 8.87 -15.17 -5.39
CA LEU A 122 7.66 -14.54 -4.87
C LEU A 122 7.05 -13.59 -5.92
N SER A 123 7.87 -12.76 -6.56
CA SER A 123 7.41 -11.84 -7.61
C SER A 123 6.71 -12.60 -8.75
N GLU A 124 7.26 -13.71 -9.23
CA GLU A 124 6.63 -14.50 -10.30
C GLU A 124 5.27 -15.07 -9.86
N ILE A 125 5.19 -15.63 -8.65
CA ILE A 125 3.94 -16.18 -8.11
C ILE A 125 2.88 -15.11 -7.97
N LEU A 126 3.25 -13.95 -7.42
CA LEU A 126 2.32 -12.84 -7.20
C LEU A 126 1.84 -12.25 -8.54
N ASN A 127 2.72 -12.05 -9.52
CA ASN A 127 2.35 -11.51 -10.84
C ASN A 127 1.45 -12.47 -11.65
N LYS A 128 1.54 -13.79 -11.41
CA LYS A 128 0.62 -14.76 -12.03
C LYS A 128 -0.77 -14.72 -11.42
N LYS A 129 -0.89 -14.36 -10.14
CA LYS A 129 -2.15 -14.38 -9.39
C LYS A 129 -2.86 -13.03 -9.37
N PHE A 130 -2.11 -11.93 -9.32
CA PHE A 130 -2.64 -10.60 -9.02
C PHE A 130 -2.21 -9.56 -10.05
N ARG A 131 -3.04 -8.53 -10.22
CA ARG A 131 -2.75 -7.37 -11.09
C ARG A 131 -1.84 -6.40 -10.37
N ILE A 132 -0.53 -6.65 -10.44
CA ILE A 132 0.49 -5.84 -9.79
C ILE A 132 1.06 -4.81 -10.77
N ALA A 133 1.10 -3.56 -10.35
CA ALA A 133 1.76 -2.47 -11.05
C ALA A 133 3.28 -2.50 -10.78
N PRO A 134 4.11 -1.95 -11.68
CA PRO A 134 5.57 -1.88 -11.50
C PRO A 134 5.96 -0.75 -10.53
N TYR A 135 5.42 -0.78 -9.32
CA TYR A 135 5.83 0.05 -8.19
C TYR A 135 5.69 -0.77 -6.92
N SER A 136 6.80 -1.02 -6.23
CA SER A 136 6.81 -1.89 -5.06
C SER A 136 7.54 -1.30 -3.86
N ILE A 137 6.99 -1.56 -2.67
CA ILE A 137 7.46 -1.06 -1.38
C ILE A 137 7.77 -2.27 -0.50
N ILE A 138 8.82 -2.17 0.31
CA ILE A 138 9.12 -3.17 1.34
C ILE A 138 9.13 -2.53 2.74
N SER A 139 8.53 -3.19 3.72
CA SER A 139 8.55 -2.76 5.12
C SER A 139 9.14 -3.82 6.04
N GLY A 140 9.91 -3.38 7.04
CA GLY A 140 10.49 -4.22 8.08
C GLY A 140 10.73 -3.47 9.38
N HIS A 141 10.76 -4.24 10.48
CA HIS A 141 10.99 -3.79 11.85
C HIS A 141 12.21 -4.50 12.46
N SER A 142 13.02 -3.82 13.28
CA SER A 142 14.14 -4.45 13.98
C SER A 142 15.14 -5.06 12.98
N LEU A 143 15.43 -6.36 13.03
CA LEU A 143 16.27 -7.03 12.01
C LEU A 143 15.69 -6.95 10.60
N SER A 144 14.37 -7.11 10.40
CA SER A 144 13.82 -6.91 9.05
C SER A 144 13.92 -5.44 8.60
N GLY A 145 13.92 -4.50 9.55
CA GLY A 145 14.26 -3.09 9.28
C GLY A 145 15.72 -2.89 8.87
N LEU A 146 16.65 -3.65 9.44
CA LEU A 146 18.05 -3.69 8.97
C LEU A 146 18.13 -4.20 7.53
N TYR A 147 17.36 -5.24 7.17
CA TYR A 147 17.30 -5.73 5.80
C TYR A 147 16.72 -4.71 4.81
N THR A 148 15.62 -4.04 5.16
CA THR A 148 15.06 -2.99 4.28
C THR A 148 16.02 -1.81 4.13
N SER A 149 16.76 -1.48 5.18
CA SER A 149 17.86 -0.49 5.12
C SER A 149 19.00 -0.97 4.21
N TYR A 150 19.37 -2.25 4.27
CA TYR A 150 20.38 -2.85 3.41
C TYR A 150 20.02 -2.72 1.93
N LEU A 151 18.75 -3.00 1.57
CA LEU A 151 18.25 -2.84 0.22
C LEU A 151 18.31 -1.38 -0.25
N ALA A 152 17.87 -0.44 0.59
CA ALA A 152 17.86 0.99 0.28
C ALA A 152 19.28 1.53 -0.01
N ILE A 153 20.29 1.03 0.69
CA ILE A 153 21.68 1.49 0.57
C ILE A 153 22.37 0.87 -0.64
N HIS A 154 22.13 -0.42 -0.90
CA HIS A 154 22.83 -1.15 -1.95
C HIS A 154 22.17 -1.03 -3.32
N GLY A 155 20.89 -0.63 -3.40
CA GLY A 155 20.16 -0.48 -4.66
C GLY A 155 20.03 -1.78 -5.46
N ARG A 156 20.13 -2.94 -4.78
CA ARG A 156 20.08 -4.28 -5.40
C ARG A 156 18.67 -4.87 -5.38
N SER A 157 17.65 -4.03 -5.62
CA SER A 157 16.28 -4.53 -5.64
C SER A 157 15.36 -3.89 -6.66
N ASP A 158 14.30 -4.64 -6.98
CA ASP A 158 13.15 -4.18 -7.76
C ASP A 158 12.17 -3.34 -6.94
N PHE A 159 12.42 -3.16 -5.65
CA PHE A 159 11.69 -2.22 -4.81
C PHE A 159 12.05 -0.77 -5.16
N ASP A 160 11.03 0.09 -5.12
CA ASP A 160 11.11 1.53 -5.36
C ASP A 160 11.07 2.31 -4.04
N ALA A 161 10.66 1.65 -2.96
CA ALA A 161 10.63 2.26 -1.63
C ALA A 161 10.87 1.25 -0.49
N ALA A 162 11.41 1.76 0.62
CA ALA A 162 11.60 1.01 1.86
C ALA A 162 11.07 1.78 3.08
N ILE A 163 10.44 1.04 4.00
CA ILE A 163 10.07 1.50 5.33
C ILE A 163 10.88 0.67 6.34
N SER A 164 11.69 1.36 7.15
CA SER A 164 12.58 0.75 8.14
C SER A 164 12.24 1.25 9.53
N ILE A 165 11.51 0.44 10.30
CA ILE A 165 11.06 0.81 11.65
C ILE A 165 12.04 0.27 12.68
N SER A 166 12.61 1.17 13.50
CA SER A 166 13.64 0.83 14.50
C SER A 166 14.66 -0.17 13.95
N PRO A 167 15.30 0.13 12.80
CA PRO A 167 16.19 -0.82 12.15
C PRO A 167 17.38 -1.11 13.05
N SER A 168 17.78 -2.39 13.15
CA SER A 168 18.92 -2.83 13.96
C SER A 168 20.27 -2.45 13.32
N LEU A 169 20.47 -1.16 13.06
CA LEU A 169 21.63 -0.60 12.37
C LEU A 169 22.94 -0.80 13.14
N TRP A 170 22.89 -1.11 14.44
CA TRP A 170 24.05 -1.45 15.26
C TRP A 170 24.70 -2.79 14.88
N TRP A 171 23.99 -3.62 14.12
CA TRP A 171 24.43 -4.96 13.74
C TRP A 171 25.85 -4.95 13.18
N ASP A 172 26.66 -5.90 13.66
CA ASP A 172 28.06 -6.07 13.26
C ASP A 172 28.90 -4.79 13.37
N ASN A 173 28.80 -4.12 14.53
CA ASN A 173 29.49 -2.84 14.80
C ASN A 173 29.09 -1.73 13.81
N SER A 174 27.81 -1.67 13.46
CA SER A 174 27.26 -0.70 12.52
C SER A 174 27.88 -0.73 11.13
N VAL A 175 28.23 -1.93 10.63
CA VAL A 175 28.84 -2.11 9.31
C VAL A 175 28.00 -1.45 8.20
N LEU A 176 26.67 -1.56 8.22
CA LEU A 176 25.82 -0.97 7.20
C LEU A 176 25.93 0.57 7.13
N VAL A 177 26.19 1.21 8.27
CA VAL A 177 26.44 2.66 8.33
C VAL A 177 27.77 2.99 7.67
N GLN A 178 28.81 2.15 7.87
CA GLN A 178 30.10 2.32 7.22
C GLN A 178 29.99 2.07 5.71
N GLU A 179 29.28 1.02 5.31
CA GLU A 179 29.00 0.74 3.90
C GLU A 179 28.31 1.92 3.23
N TYR A 180 27.35 2.59 3.87
CA TYR A 180 26.75 3.81 3.28
C TYR A 180 27.77 4.94 3.09
N LYS A 181 28.73 5.11 4.00
CA LYS A 181 29.77 6.15 3.87
C LYS A 181 30.81 5.80 2.80
N ASP A 182 31.18 4.52 2.71
CA ASP A 182 32.23 4.06 1.80
C ASP A 182 31.70 3.81 0.37
N ASN A 183 30.42 3.48 0.24
CA ASN A 183 29.84 3.04 -1.03
C ASN A 183 29.59 4.23 -1.97
N HIS A 184 30.60 4.62 -2.74
CA HIS A 184 30.45 5.60 -3.83
C HIS A 184 29.73 5.04 -5.08
N LEU A 185 29.21 3.80 -5.04
CA LEU A 185 28.95 2.98 -6.23
C LEU A 185 27.49 2.84 -6.66
N SER A 186 26.50 3.16 -5.83
CA SER A 186 25.10 3.06 -6.27
C SER A 186 24.64 4.36 -6.96
N LYS A 187 24.85 4.43 -8.27
CA LYS A 187 24.15 5.38 -9.15
C LYS A 187 22.89 4.70 -9.67
N SER A 188 21.90 4.50 -8.80
CA SER A 188 20.56 4.13 -9.28
C SER A 188 20.05 5.27 -10.16
N GLU A 189 19.63 4.96 -11.38
CA GLU A 189 18.94 5.92 -12.25
C GLU A 189 17.46 6.09 -11.84
N ARG A 190 16.93 5.14 -11.05
CA ARG A 190 15.54 5.15 -10.56
C ARG A 190 15.45 5.85 -9.19
N PRO A 191 14.45 6.73 -8.98
CA PRO A 191 14.09 7.24 -7.66
C PRO A 191 13.88 6.09 -6.67
N PHE A 192 14.49 6.19 -5.49
CA PHE A 192 14.24 5.29 -4.37
C PHE A 192 13.83 6.10 -3.15
N ARG A 193 12.73 5.73 -2.50
CA ARG A 193 12.21 6.41 -1.31
C ARG A 193 12.43 5.59 -0.06
N TRP A 194 13.06 6.18 0.95
CA TRP A 194 13.38 5.48 2.18
C TRP A 194 12.86 6.24 3.41
N PHE A 195 12.01 5.60 4.19
CA PHE A 195 11.60 6.11 5.49
C PHE A 195 12.29 5.31 6.60
N LEU A 196 12.88 6.01 7.56
CA LEU A 196 13.41 5.41 8.78
C LEU A 196 12.66 5.92 10.01
N SER A 197 12.47 5.09 11.02
CA SER A 197 12.07 5.58 12.33
C SER A 197 12.85 4.97 13.48
N MET A 198 12.83 5.66 14.61
CA MET A 198 13.42 5.20 15.86
C MET A 198 12.44 5.47 17.02
N ALA A 199 12.34 4.51 17.95
CA ALA A 199 11.60 4.67 19.20
C ALA A 199 12.55 5.03 20.35
N SER A 200 12.02 5.22 21.56
CA SER A 200 12.84 5.37 22.75
C SER A 200 13.46 4.03 23.14
N GLU A 201 14.72 3.82 22.78
CA GLU A 201 15.42 2.54 22.91
C GLU A 201 16.81 2.69 23.56
N PRO A 202 17.25 1.69 24.34
CA PRO A 202 18.55 1.75 25.02
C PRO A 202 19.70 1.25 24.13
N ASN A 203 20.92 1.40 24.67
CA ASN A 203 22.17 0.85 24.13
C ASN A 203 22.47 1.36 22.72
N GLU A 204 23.06 0.54 21.85
CA GLU A 204 23.67 0.93 20.57
C GLU A 204 22.66 1.35 19.47
N MET A 205 21.35 1.21 19.73
CA MET A 205 20.28 1.51 18.78
C MET A 205 20.27 3.01 18.39
N PRO A 206 20.11 3.97 19.34
CA PRO A 206 20.22 5.39 19.07
C PRO A 206 21.52 5.82 18.38
N GLU A 207 22.69 5.31 18.79
CA GLU A 207 23.96 5.75 18.21
C GLU A 207 24.07 5.34 16.75
N ALA A 208 23.71 4.10 16.40
CA ALA A 208 23.76 3.62 15.03
C ALA A 208 22.75 4.35 14.12
N PHE A 209 21.56 4.63 14.62
CA PHE A 209 20.55 5.41 13.90
C PHE A 209 21.00 6.85 13.67
N ASN A 210 21.48 7.53 14.71
CA ASN A 210 22.01 8.89 14.59
C ASN A 210 23.20 8.95 13.64
N ALA A 211 24.08 7.94 13.65
CA ALA A 211 25.19 7.85 12.73
C ALA A 211 24.73 7.67 11.26
N MET A 212 23.66 6.91 11.03
CA MET A 212 23.04 6.77 9.71
C MET A 212 22.40 8.07 9.23
N ILE A 213 21.58 8.73 10.07
CA ILE A 213 20.96 10.02 9.75
C ILE A 213 22.02 11.08 9.47
N HIS A 214 23.11 11.10 10.24
CA HIS A 214 24.24 11.99 9.99
C HIS A 214 24.90 11.72 8.63
N ALA A 215 25.12 10.43 8.30
CA ALA A 215 25.71 10.05 7.01
C ALA A 215 24.80 10.43 5.82
N LEU A 216 23.50 10.17 5.94
CA LEU A 216 22.50 10.52 4.91
C LEU A 216 22.44 12.02 4.63
N ASN A 217 22.56 12.85 5.68
CA ASN A 217 22.60 14.31 5.54
C ASN A 217 23.94 14.83 5.00
N GLY A 218 25.06 14.19 5.34
CA GLY A 218 26.40 14.62 4.93
C GLY A 218 26.75 14.24 3.48
N GLU A 219 26.24 13.10 3.01
CA GLU A 219 26.54 12.55 1.70
C GLU A 219 25.25 12.18 0.95
N PRO A 220 24.49 13.17 0.45
CA PRO A 220 23.25 12.91 -0.26
C PRO A 220 23.52 12.17 -1.57
N ARG A 221 22.84 11.04 -1.77
CA ARG A 221 22.92 10.27 -3.02
C ARG A 221 21.87 10.75 -4.01
N PRO A 222 22.22 10.98 -5.29
CA PRO A 222 21.24 11.27 -6.32
C PRO A 222 20.15 10.21 -6.35
N LYS A 223 18.89 10.64 -6.52
CA LYS A 223 17.71 9.77 -6.61
C LYS A 223 17.40 8.93 -5.36
N LEU A 224 18.15 9.06 -4.26
CA LEU A 224 17.75 8.55 -2.96
C LEU A 224 17.05 9.66 -2.18
N TYR A 225 15.75 9.50 -1.96
CA TYR A 225 14.94 10.41 -1.17
C TYR A 225 14.68 9.76 0.18
N PHE A 226 15.19 10.34 1.26
CA PHE A 226 14.97 9.80 2.59
C PHE A 226 14.22 10.78 3.49
N SER A 227 13.50 10.24 4.46
CA SER A 227 12.93 10.98 5.58
C SER A 227 12.98 10.12 6.83
N HIS A 228 12.88 10.74 8.00
CA HIS A 228 12.88 10.01 9.25
C HIS A 228 11.91 10.59 10.28
N ALA A 229 11.54 9.77 11.27
CA ALA A 229 10.77 10.19 12.44
C ALA A 229 11.29 9.53 13.71
N GLU A 230 11.10 10.20 14.85
CA GLU A 230 11.38 9.65 16.18
C GLU A 230 10.09 9.62 17.00
N PHE A 231 9.92 8.55 17.78
CA PHE A 231 8.74 8.31 18.61
C PHE A 231 9.18 8.12 20.08
N PRO A 232 9.39 9.22 20.83
CA PRO A 232 9.94 9.15 22.18
C PRO A 232 9.01 8.50 23.22
N ASP A 233 7.71 8.44 22.92
CA ASP A 233 6.69 7.79 23.76
C ASP A 233 6.50 6.29 23.41
N GLU A 234 7.18 5.79 22.39
CA GLU A 234 7.10 4.40 21.95
C GLU A 234 8.32 3.59 22.40
N THR A 235 8.13 2.28 22.46
CA THR A 235 9.18 1.28 22.73
C THR A 235 9.52 0.52 21.45
N HIS A 236 10.59 -0.29 21.49
CA HIS A 236 10.96 -1.17 20.37
C HIS A 236 9.79 -2.03 19.87
N ASP A 237 8.93 -2.53 20.77
CA ASP A 237 7.87 -3.46 20.43
C ASP A 237 6.56 -2.75 20.03
N SER A 238 6.34 -1.52 20.49
CA SER A 238 5.11 -0.76 20.22
C SER A 238 5.19 0.13 18.98
N THR A 239 6.40 0.60 18.64
CA THR A 239 6.65 1.48 17.49
C THR A 239 6.23 0.95 16.12
N PRO A 240 6.14 -0.37 15.82
CA PRO A 240 5.72 -0.82 14.49
C PRO A 240 4.36 -0.28 14.04
N LEU A 241 3.41 -0.08 14.95
CA LEU A 241 2.09 0.43 14.57
C LEU A 241 2.18 1.87 14.03
N ILE A 242 2.64 2.81 14.85
CA ILE A 242 2.74 4.22 14.47
C ILE A 242 3.83 4.46 13.42
N GLY A 243 4.96 3.75 13.52
CA GLY A 243 6.09 3.89 12.62
C GLY A 243 5.74 3.50 11.20
N ASN A 244 5.07 2.37 10.99
CA ASN A 244 4.65 1.99 9.65
C ASN A 244 3.56 2.92 9.09
N ALA A 245 2.58 3.33 9.90
CA ALA A 245 1.55 4.27 9.48
C ALA A 245 2.17 5.60 9.01
N LYS A 246 3.15 6.13 9.79
CA LYS A 246 3.92 7.31 9.41
C LYS A 246 4.78 7.08 8.17
N GLY A 247 5.36 5.88 8.05
CA GLY A 247 6.16 5.48 6.90
C GLY A 247 5.37 5.50 5.61
N LEU A 248 4.14 4.96 5.58
CA LEU A 248 3.26 5.03 4.42
C LEU A 248 3.01 6.47 3.97
N GLN A 249 2.67 7.36 4.93
CA GLN A 249 2.47 8.78 4.64
C GLN A 249 3.75 9.47 4.14
N ALA A 250 4.91 9.08 4.67
CA ALA A 250 6.20 9.65 4.29
C ALA A 250 6.61 9.24 2.87
N ILE A 251 6.45 7.95 2.52
CA ILE A 251 6.69 7.45 1.16
C ILE A 251 5.83 8.22 0.16
N PHE A 252 4.54 8.37 0.45
CA PHE A 252 3.56 9.06 -0.37
C PHE A 252 3.32 10.52 0.05
N SER A 253 4.35 11.20 0.54
CA SER A 253 4.22 12.60 0.95
C SER A 253 3.77 13.48 -0.22
N GLY A 254 2.75 14.31 0.02
CA GLY A 254 2.15 15.14 -1.02
C GLY A 254 1.45 14.35 -2.13
N TRP A 255 0.93 13.15 -1.82
CA TRP A 255 0.18 12.32 -2.76
C TRP A 255 -1.25 12.81 -3.02
N ASN A 256 -1.91 13.35 -1.99
CA ASN A 256 -3.25 13.89 -2.14
C ASN A 256 -3.19 15.21 -2.91
N ALA A 257 -3.82 15.27 -4.09
CA ALA A 257 -3.85 16.47 -4.94
C ALA A 257 -4.61 17.65 -4.30
N VAL A 258 -5.55 17.37 -3.39
CA VAL A 258 -6.40 18.38 -2.74
C VAL A 258 -6.54 18.08 -1.24
N PRO A 259 -5.46 18.22 -0.45
CA PRO A 259 -5.42 17.79 0.94
C PRO A 259 -6.27 18.63 1.89
N GLU A 260 -6.57 19.89 1.54
CA GLU A 260 -7.32 20.82 2.39
C GLU A 260 -8.75 21.02 1.89
N VAL A 261 -9.20 22.26 1.64
CA VAL A 261 -10.56 22.56 1.12
C VAL A 261 -10.59 22.75 -0.39
N ASP A 262 -9.43 22.85 -1.04
CA ASP A 262 -9.34 23.10 -2.49
C ASP A 262 -9.95 21.98 -3.33
N VAL A 263 -10.36 22.31 -4.56
CA VAL A 263 -10.89 21.36 -5.55
C VAL A 263 -10.25 21.64 -6.91
N MET A 264 -10.04 20.59 -7.70
CA MET A 264 -9.40 20.66 -9.02
C MET A 264 -10.27 19.98 -10.08
N PRO A 265 -10.33 20.49 -11.32
CA PRO A 265 -10.94 19.77 -12.44
C PRO A 265 -10.10 18.53 -12.82
N LEU A 266 -10.72 17.59 -13.53
CA LEU A 266 -10.10 16.31 -13.90
C LEU A 266 -8.77 16.46 -14.64
N ILE A 267 -8.65 17.47 -15.51
CA ILE A 267 -7.41 17.72 -16.26
C ILE A 267 -6.24 18.08 -15.34
N GLU A 268 -6.46 18.94 -14.35
CA GLU A 268 -5.44 19.35 -13.39
C GLU A 268 -5.06 18.20 -12.44
N LEU A 269 -6.03 17.36 -12.05
CA LEU A 269 -5.74 16.13 -11.30
C LEU A 269 -4.81 15.19 -12.08
N LYS A 270 -5.06 15.00 -13.38
CA LYS A 270 -4.20 14.17 -14.24
C LYS A 270 -2.81 14.78 -14.42
N GLU A 271 -2.73 16.10 -14.57
CA GLU A 271 -1.45 16.81 -14.64
C GLU A 271 -0.66 16.73 -13.32
N PHE A 272 -1.35 16.82 -12.19
CA PHE A 272 -0.75 16.64 -10.86
C PHE A 272 -0.08 15.27 -10.75
N TYR A 273 -0.79 14.16 -11.01
CA TYR A 273 -0.18 12.82 -10.93
C TYR A 273 0.87 12.57 -12.00
N LYS A 274 0.76 13.20 -13.17
CA LYS A 274 1.83 13.19 -14.18
C LYS A 274 3.09 13.90 -13.69
N SER A 275 2.97 14.99 -12.94
CA SER A 275 4.11 15.70 -12.36
C SER A 275 4.87 14.88 -11.31
N LYS A 276 4.20 13.88 -10.70
CA LYS A 276 4.78 12.99 -9.70
C LYS A 276 5.66 11.87 -10.28
N VAL A 277 5.70 11.71 -11.60
CA VAL A 277 6.53 10.66 -12.24
C VAL A 277 8.02 10.82 -11.93
N ASP A 278 8.54 12.05 -11.89
CA ASP A 278 9.96 12.29 -11.57
C ASP A 278 10.32 11.90 -10.13
N GLU A 279 9.33 11.97 -9.24
CA GLU A 279 9.42 11.70 -7.80
C GLU A 279 9.31 10.21 -7.45
N TYR A 280 8.57 9.44 -8.24
CA TYR A 280 8.29 8.02 -7.98
C TYR A 280 8.81 7.07 -9.06
N GLY A 281 9.22 7.56 -10.22
CA GLY A 281 9.60 6.72 -11.35
C GLY A 281 8.43 5.98 -12.02
N PHE A 282 7.19 6.24 -11.59
CA PHE A 282 5.98 5.56 -12.06
C PHE A 282 4.81 6.55 -12.22
N LEU A 283 4.06 6.40 -13.31
CA LEU A 283 2.82 7.14 -13.53
C LEU A 283 1.66 6.35 -12.92
N PHE A 284 1.17 6.82 -11.80
CA PHE A 284 0.01 6.23 -11.17
C PHE A 284 -1.28 6.71 -11.83
N PRO A 285 -2.13 5.80 -12.34
CA PRO A 285 -3.49 6.15 -12.72
C PRO A 285 -4.33 6.49 -11.47
N LEU A 286 -5.39 7.29 -11.66
CA LEU A 286 -6.33 7.58 -10.59
C LEU A 286 -7.08 6.30 -10.17
N SER A 287 -7.12 6.03 -8.88
CA SER A 287 -7.83 4.91 -8.29
C SER A 287 -9.31 5.23 -8.05
N VAL A 288 -10.09 4.21 -7.67
CA VAL A 288 -11.49 4.36 -7.30
C VAL A 288 -11.66 5.40 -6.20
N HIS A 289 -10.90 5.29 -5.11
CA HIS A 289 -11.01 6.23 -4.01
C HIS A 289 -10.61 7.66 -4.40
N GLN A 290 -9.63 7.85 -5.28
CA GLN A 290 -9.27 9.18 -5.76
C GLN A 290 -10.38 9.81 -6.60
N TYR A 291 -10.97 9.07 -7.54
CA TYR A 291 -12.15 9.55 -8.29
C TYR A 291 -13.31 9.90 -7.35
N ASN A 292 -13.55 9.05 -6.36
CA ASN A 292 -14.62 9.22 -5.38
C ASN A 292 -14.42 10.49 -4.53
N VAL A 293 -13.27 10.62 -3.88
CA VAL A 293 -12.92 11.74 -3.00
C VAL A 293 -12.93 13.05 -3.77
N TYR A 294 -12.23 13.12 -4.91
CA TYR A 294 -12.11 14.37 -5.67
C TYR A 294 -13.43 14.78 -6.32
N GLY A 295 -14.18 13.81 -6.85
CA GLY A 295 -15.46 14.05 -7.48
C GLY A 295 -16.53 14.55 -6.50
N LEU A 296 -16.70 13.87 -5.37
CA LEU A 296 -17.64 14.31 -4.33
C LEU A 296 -17.25 15.65 -3.75
N LYS A 297 -15.96 15.85 -3.44
CA LYS A 297 -15.47 17.12 -2.90
C LYS A 297 -15.77 18.28 -3.85
N ALA A 298 -15.44 18.13 -5.14
CA ALA A 298 -15.78 19.14 -6.14
C ALA A 298 -17.29 19.42 -6.20
N ALA A 299 -18.13 18.38 -6.13
CA ALA A 299 -19.58 18.55 -6.15
C ALA A 299 -20.12 19.31 -4.93
N TYR A 300 -19.63 18.99 -3.73
CA TYR A 300 -20.06 19.64 -2.48
C TYR A 300 -19.51 21.07 -2.33
N GLU A 301 -18.29 21.34 -2.81
CA GLU A 301 -17.64 22.67 -2.75
C GLU A 301 -18.07 23.61 -3.90
N GLY A 302 -19.28 23.42 -4.44
CA GLY A 302 -19.89 24.34 -5.40
C GLY A 302 -19.37 24.22 -6.84
N LYS A 303 -18.68 23.12 -7.19
CA LYS A 303 -18.22 22.80 -8.54
C LYS A 303 -18.83 21.47 -9.06
N PRO A 304 -20.17 21.35 -9.11
CA PRO A 304 -20.85 20.11 -9.49
C PRO A 304 -20.54 19.63 -10.92
N ASP A 305 -20.22 20.52 -11.85
CA ASP A 305 -19.76 20.12 -13.20
C ASP A 305 -18.43 19.36 -13.16
N TRP A 306 -17.46 19.82 -12.35
CA TRP A 306 -16.19 19.12 -12.15
C TRP A 306 -16.40 17.79 -11.45
N GLY A 307 -17.27 17.77 -10.42
CA GLY A 307 -17.61 16.53 -9.71
C GLY A 307 -18.21 15.47 -10.64
N VAL A 308 -19.14 15.87 -11.51
CA VAL A 308 -19.73 14.99 -12.53
C VAL A 308 -18.66 14.50 -13.51
N GLU A 309 -17.81 15.37 -14.05
CA GLU A 309 -16.75 14.98 -15.00
C GLU A 309 -15.79 13.93 -14.39
N ILE A 310 -15.34 14.18 -13.16
CA ILE A 310 -14.41 13.28 -12.45
C ILE A 310 -15.07 11.91 -12.21
N LEU A 311 -16.31 11.89 -11.73
CA LEU A 311 -17.01 10.64 -11.40
C LEU A 311 -17.47 9.88 -12.65
N GLU A 312 -17.84 10.57 -13.73
CA GLU A 312 -18.10 9.93 -15.03
C GLU A 312 -16.84 9.28 -15.61
N GLN A 313 -15.66 9.87 -15.43
CA GLN A 313 -14.42 9.21 -15.80
C GLN A 313 -14.16 7.99 -14.90
N GLY A 314 -14.36 8.14 -13.59
CA GLY A 314 -14.20 7.04 -12.63
C GLY A 314 -15.07 5.83 -12.96
N THR A 315 -16.35 6.03 -13.30
CA THR A 315 -17.25 4.92 -13.67
C THR A 315 -16.93 4.30 -15.03
N LYS A 316 -16.17 4.98 -15.91
CA LYS A 316 -15.63 4.37 -17.14
C LYS A 316 -14.43 3.48 -16.84
N ASP A 317 -13.54 3.93 -15.96
CA ASP A 317 -12.33 3.19 -15.59
C ASP A 317 -12.66 1.99 -14.65
N PHE A 318 -13.72 2.13 -13.86
CA PHE A 318 -14.19 1.17 -12.85
C PHE A 318 -15.71 0.94 -12.97
N PRO A 319 -16.18 0.30 -14.05
CA PRO A 319 -17.60 0.17 -14.37
C PRO A 319 -18.42 -0.67 -13.39
N ASN A 320 -17.74 -1.46 -12.55
CA ASN A 320 -18.36 -2.30 -11.53
C ASN A 320 -18.28 -1.70 -10.12
N SER A 321 -17.81 -0.44 -9.98
CA SER A 321 -17.75 0.22 -8.67
C SER A 321 -19.10 0.81 -8.29
N GLU A 322 -19.83 0.12 -7.42
CA GLU A 322 -21.09 0.60 -6.85
C GLU A 322 -20.91 1.95 -6.15
N ILE A 323 -19.78 2.17 -5.46
CA ILE A 323 -19.50 3.42 -4.74
C ILE A 323 -19.30 4.61 -5.69
N LEU A 324 -18.66 4.42 -6.85
CA LEU A 324 -18.51 5.51 -7.83
C LEU A 324 -19.85 5.85 -8.49
N TRP A 325 -20.68 4.84 -8.75
CA TRP A 325 -22.03 5.06 -9.27
C TRP A 325 -22.93 5.79 -8.25
N ASP A 326 -22.83 5.46 -6.95
CA ASP A 326 -23.54 6.14 -5.87
C ASP A 326 -23.11 7.62 -5.77
N SER A 327 -21.81 7.86 -5.78
CA SER A 327 -21.25 9.21 -5.76
C SER A 327 -21.62 10.01 -7.00
N LEU A 328 -21.62 9.38 -8.17
CA LEU A 328 -22.04 10.01 -9.43
C LEU A 328 -23.52 10.41 -9.37
N ALA A 329 -24.38 9.59 -8.77
CA ALA A 329 -25.78 9.95 -8.55
C ALA A 329 -25.91 11.21 -7.67
N THR A 330 -25.12 11.29 -6.60
CA THR A 330 -25.03 12.50 -5.76
C THR A 330 -24.56 13.72 -6.57
N ALA A 331 -23.49 13.59 -7.36
CA ALA A 331 -22.97 14.70 -8.16
C ALA A 331 -23.98 15.17 -9.22
N TYR A 332 -24.66 14.26 -9.92
CA TYR A 332 -25.73 14.62 -10.85
C TYR A 332 -26.89 15.35 -10.18
N ARG A 333 -27.29 14.90 -8.97
CA ARG A 333 -28.35 15.58 -8.21
C ARG A 333 -27.94 17.02 -7.86
N LEU A 334 -26.72 17.21 -7.36
CA LEU A 334 -26.17 18.54 -7.06
C LEU A 334 -26.03 19.39 -8.32
N ASN A 335 -25.82 18.76 -9.48
CA ASN A 335 -25.79 19.41 -10.79
C ASN A 335 -27.18 19.58 -11.44
N SER A 336 -28.28 19.43 -10.69
CA SER A 336 -29.67 19.53 -11.18
C SER A 336 -30.04 18.56 -12.33
N LYS A 337 -29.29 17.46 -12.51
CA LYS A 337 -29.52 16.43 -13.54
C LYS A 337 -30.25 15.22 -12.93
N LEU A 338 -31.49 15.43 -12.46
CA LEU A 338 -32.24 14.42 -11.68
C LEU A 338 -32.44 13.08 -12.40
N LYS A 339 -32.68 13.09 -13.72
CA LYS A 339 -32.81 11.85 -14.49
C LYS A 339 -31.51 11.03 -14.45
N ASN A 340 -30.38 11.67 -14.76
CA ASN A 340 -29.06 11.03 -14.71
C ASN A 340 -28.71 10.56 -13.28
N ALA A 341 -29.12 11.32 -12.26
CA ALA A 341 -28.94 10.93 -10.86
C ALA A 341 -29.66 9.62 -10.55
N MET A 342 -30.92 9.49 -10.99
CA MET A 342 -31.68 8.24 -10.82
C MET A 342 -31.01 7.08 -11.58
N ASP A 343 -30.66 7.26 -12.86
CA ASP A 343 -30.03 6.22 -13.67
C ASP A 343 -28.73 5.70 -13.02
N ALA A 344 -27.89 6.61 -12.50
CA ALA A 344 -26.67 6.25 -11.77
C ALA A 344 -26.95 5.53 -10.44
N SER A 345 -27.97 5.98 -9.69
CA SER A 345 -28.35 5.35 -8.43
C SER A 345 -28.92 3.94 -8.62
N GLU A 346 -29.72 3.69 -9.66
CA GLU A 346 -30.20 2.34 -9.98
C GLU A 346 -29.06 1.41 -10.39
N ARG A 347 -28.07 1.94 -11.13
CA ARG A 347 -26.87 1.18 -11.49
C ARG A 347 -26.05 0.82 -10.24
N SER A 348 -25.86 1.76 -9.33
CA SER A 348 -25.17 1.52 -8.05
C SER A 348 -25.88 0.45 -7.22
N LEU A 349 -27.19 0.59 -7.01
CA LEU A 349 -27.99 -0.36 -6.24
C LEU A 349 -27.90 -1.77 -6.82
N LYS A 350 -28.03 -1.91 -8.15
CA LYS A 350 -27.90 -3.20 -8.82
C LYS A 350 -26.54 -3.84 -8.54
N LEU A 351 -25.45 -3.08 -8.69
CA LEU A 351 -24.11 -3.61 -8.44
C LEU A 351 -23.94 -4.00 -6.97
N ALA A 352 -24.40 -3.17 -6.04
CA ALA A 352 -24.32 -3.44 -4.61
C ALA A 352 -25.10 -4.70 -4.20
N GLU A 353 -26.24 -4.98 -4.83
CA GLU A 353 -27.01 -6.22 -4.62
C GLU A 353 -26.33 -7.45 -5.24
N GLU A 354 -25.68 -7.30 -6.40
CA GLU A 354 -24.95 -8.37 -7.08
C GLU A 354 -23.68 -8.81 -6.32
N THR A 355 -23.06 -7.88 -5.57
CA THR A 355 -21.77 -8.12 -4.87
C THR A 355 -21.90 -8.26 -3.36
N ASP A 356 -23.11 -8.18 -2.80
CA ASP A 356 -23.35 -8.08 -1.34
C ASP A 356 -22.48 -6.99 -0.70
N SER A 357 -22.49 -5.79 -1.32
CA SER A 357 -21.63 -4.67 -0.91
C SER A 357 -21.88 -4.29 0.54
N ILE A 358 -20.79 -3.99 1.26
CA ILE A 358 -20.83 -3.49 2.63
C ILE A 358 -21.55 -2.14 2.76
N PHE A 359 -21.76 -1.42 1.64
CA PHE A 359 -22.44 -0.12 1.57
C PHE A 359 -23.91 -0.23 1.12
N ILE A 360 -24.47 -1.43 1.03
CA ILE A 360 -25.81 -1.66 0.45
C ILE A 360 -26.92 -0.86 1.14
N ASN A 361 -26.81 -0.61 2.44
CA ASN A 361 -27.84 0.11 3.20
C ASN A 361 -27.83 1.60 2.88
N GLU A 362 -26.64 2.21 2.81
CA GLU A 362 -26.42 3.59 2.41
C GLU A 362 -26.91 3.84 0.98
N ILE A 363 -26.55 2.93 0.06
CA ILE A 363 -26.96 2.99 -1.36
C ILE A 363 -28.49 2.87 -1.49
N LYS A 364 -29.12 1.94 -0.77
CA LYS A 364 -30.59 1.80 -0.74
C LYS A 364 -31.27 3.07 -0.22
N ALA A 365 -30.73 3.66 0.86
CA ALA A 365 -31.27 4.89 1.42
C ALA A 365 -31.20 6.06 0.43
N GLN A 366 -30.07 6.23 -0.26
CA GLN A 366 -29.92 7.25 -1.30
C GLN A 366 -30.90 7.03 -2.46
N ASN A 367 -31.05 5.79 -2.93
CA ASN A 367 -31.97 5.47 -4.02
C ASN A 367 -33.41 5.82 -3.68
N ILE A 368 -33.87 5.49 -2.46
CA ILE A 368 -35.23 5.83 -1.99
C ILE A 368 -35.42 7.34 -1.95
N GLN A 369 -34.43 8.10 -1.46
CA GLN A 369 -34.51 9.56 -1.42
C GLN A 369 -34.60 10.18 -2.82
N LEU A 370 -33.83 9.68 -3.78
CA LEU A 370 -33.88 10.15 -5.17
C LEU A 370 -35.23 9.86 -5.85
N ARG A 371 -35.84 8.69 -5.60
CA ARG A 371 -37.17 8.34 -6.12
C ARG A 371 -38.25 9.31 -5.63
N ALA A 372 -38.13 9.83 -4.41
CA ALA A 372 -39.10 10.77 -3.84
C ALA A 372 -39.01 12.20 -4.44
N LEU A 373 -37.95 12.50 -5.21
CA LEU A 373 -37.75 13.78 -5.89
C LEU A 373 -38.26 13.78 -7.35
N GLN A 374 -38.69 12.62 -7.87
CA GLN A 374 -39.38 12.48 -9.15
C GLN A 374 -40.88 12.66 -8.99
#